data_AF-A0A7J8WAP5-F1
#
_entry.id   AF-A0A7J8WAP5-F1
#
_cell.length_a   1.000
_cell.length_b   1.000
_cell.length_c   1.000
_cell.angle_alpha   90.00
_cell.angle_beta   90.00
_cell.angle_gamma   90.00
#
_symmetry.space_group_name_H-M   'P 1'
#
loop_
_entity.id
_entity.type
_entity.pdbx_description
1 polymer ?
#
loop_
_entity_poly.entity_id
_entity_poly.type
_entity_poly.pdbx_seq_one_letter_code
_entity_poly.pdbx_strand_id
1 'polypeptide(L)'
;MMIEAAGILTIESPDLYVGQSPIPNAYTLAISGLGAFLAQTLEEQLFRWLRAAELTCDRAALLVAQDPKVVISVLMKLAGGCPSMADQLNVDAFLEQARSYDKASSSPVGNAQTRQLSHPLPVLRAREIDEWSRSNEYRSLFKRATQMNVVEKV
;
A
#
# COMPACT_ATOMS: atom_id res chain seq x y z
N MET A 1 -12.96 -11.19 7.40
CA MET A 1 -11.86 -10.33 6.89
C MET A 1 -11.83 -8.95 7.53
N MET A 2 -12.77 -8.01 7.28
CA MET A 2 -12.69 -6.66 7.90
C MET A 2 -13.04 -6.66 9.40
N ILE A 3 -13.99 -7.48 9.84
CA ILE A 3 -14.29 -7.70 11.28
C ILE A 3 -13.12 -8.37 12.00
N GLU A 4 -12.46 -9.32 11.33
CA GLU A 4 -11.33 -10.07 11.88
C GLU A 4 -10.07 -9.19 11.97
N ALA A 5 -9.82 -8.37 10.95
CA ALA A 5 -8.77 -7.35 10.97
C ALA A 5 -9.03 -6.28 12.04
N ALA A 6 -10.29 -5.86 12.23
CA ALA A 6 -10.68 -4.95 13.30
C ALA A 6 -10.42 -5.58 14.69
N GLY A 7 -10.72 -6.87 14.85
CA GLY A 7 -10.39 -7.64 16.06
C GLY A 7 -8.89 -7.73 16.34
N ILE A 8 -8.06 -7.95 15.31
CA ILE A 8 -6.59 -7.96 15.45
C ILE A 8 -6.07 -6.56 15.82
N LEU A 9 -6.63 -5.51 15.24
CA LEU A 9 -6.21 -4.11 15.45
C LEU A 9 -6.82 -3.49 16.71
N THR A 10 -7.64 -4.24 17.47
CA THR A 10 -8.33 -3.76 18.67
C THR A 10 -9.18 -2.51 18.42
N ILE A 11 -9.79 -2.43 17.23
CA ILE A 11 -10.71 -1.34 16.85
C ILE A 11 -12.13 -1.88 16.69
N GLU A 12 -13.12 -1.05 16.99
CA GLU A 12 -14.52 -1.41 16.79
C GLU A 12 -14.84 -1.53 15.30
N SER A 13 -15.48 -2.64 14.90
CA SER A 13 -15.85 -2.84 13.50
C SER A 13 -16.98 -1.87 13.13
N PRO A 14 -16.85 -1.08 12.05
CA PRO A 14 -17.89 -0.13 11.68
C PRO A 14 -19.19 -0.82 11.29
N ASP A 15 -20.32 -0.32 11.77
CA ASP A 15 -21.66 -0.86 11.52
C ASP A 15 -22.12 -0.72 10.06
N LEU A 16 -21.50 0.19 9.30
CA LEU A 16 -21.86 0.49 7.91
C LEU A 16 -20.62 0.51 7.02
N TYR A 17 -20.56 -0.45 6.10
CA TYR A 17 -19.52 -0.49 5.07
C TYR A 17 -20.00 0.30 3.85
N VAL A 18 -19.44 1.50 3.63
CA VAL A 18 -19.65 2.25 2.38
C VAL A 18 -18.80 1.62 1.28
N GLY A 19 -19.42 0.80 0.43
CA GLY A 19 -18.76 0.25 -0.75
C GLY A 19 -18.46 1.35 -1.77
N GLN A 20 -17.18 1.59 -2.06
CA GLN A 20 -16.78 2.38 -3.21
C GLN A 20 -17.06 1.53 -4.46
N SER A 21 -18.09 1.88 -5.24
CA SER A 21 -18.31 1.25 -6.55
C SER A 21 -17.29 1.82 -7.53
N PRO A 22 -16.35 1.00 -8.07
CA PRO A 22 -15.44 1.46 -9.12
C PRO A 22 -16.18 1.65 -10.47
N ILE A 23 -17.45 1.27 -10.53
CA ILE A 23 -18.32 1.44 -11.68
C ILE A 23 -19.05 2.78 -11.54
N PRO A 24 -18.96 3.67 -12.55
CA PRO A 24 -19.72 4.92 -12.60
C PRO A 24 -21.19 4.64 -12.32
N ASN A 25 -21.73 5.27 -11.27
CA ASN A 25 -23.13 5.11 -10.92
C ASN A 25 -24.00 6.08 -11.73
N ALA A 26 -25.32 5.92 -11.67
CA ALA A 26 -26.26 6.73 -12.45
C ALA A 26 -26.10 8.25 -12.23
N TYR A 27 -25.59 8.68 -11.07
CA TYR A 27 -25.31 10.09 -10.79
C TYR A 27 -24.08 10.62 -11.54
N THR A 28 -23.08 9.78 -11.83
CA THR A 28 -21.93 10.15 -12.66
C THR A 28 -22.34 10.34 -14.14
N LEU A 29 -23.26 9.50 -14.64
CA LEU A 29 -23.81 9.60 -16.01
C LEU A 29 -24.74 10.80 -16.19
N ALA A 30 -25.39 11.28 -15.12
CA ALA A 30 -26.24 12.47 -15.16
C ALA A 30 -25.44 13.76 -15.42
N ILE A 31 -24.14 13.77 -15.13
CA ILE A 31 -23.24 14.91 -15.38
C ILE A 31 -22.61 14.75 -16.78
N SER A 32 -23.38 15.01 -17.83
CA SER A 32 -22.87 14.88 -19.21
C SER A 32 -21.82 15.95 -19.58
N GLY A 33 -20.84 15.59 -20.41
CA GLY A 33 -19.85 16.51 -20.98
C GLY A 33 -18.69 16.85 -20.02
N LEU A 34 -18.44 18.16 -19.80
CA LEU A 34 -17.30 18.65 -19.03
C LEU A 34 -17.30 18.16 -17.57
N GLY A 35 -18.47 18.03 -16.95
CA GLY A 35 -18.54 17.62 -15.54
C GLY A 35 -18.16 16.16 -15.30
N ALA A 36 -18.47 15.23 -16.22
CA ALA A 36 -17.95 13.86 -16.17
C ALA A 36 -16.43 13.81 -16.33
N PHE A 37 -15.85 14.65 -17.21
CA PHE A 37 -14.41 14.74 -17.39
C PHE A 37 -13.69 15.27 -16.14
N LEU A 38 -14.24 16.32 -15.52
CA LEU A 38 -13.73 16.87 -14.26
C LEU A 38 -13.82 15.85 -13.12
N ALA A 39 -14.94 15.14 -13.01
CA ALA A 39 -15.13 14.10 -12.01
C ALA A 39 -14.10 12.96 -12.15
N GLN A 40 -13.91 12.43 -13.35
CA GLN A 40 -12.91 11.38 -13.62
C GLN A 40 -11.49 11.84 -13.34
N THR A 41 -11.16 13.09 -13.69
CA THR A 41 -9.83 13.66 -13.41
C THR A 41 -9.60 13.79 -11.90
N LEU A 42 -10.59 14.27 -11.15
CA LEU A 42 -10.50 14.38 -9.70
C LEU A 42 -10.38 12.99 -9.05
N GLU A 43 -11.17 12.02 -9.51
CA GLU A 43 -11.12 10.64 -9.03
C GLU A 43 -9.73 10.01 -9.25
N GLU A 44 -9.12 10.15 -10.43
CA GLU A 44 -7.77 9.63 -10.69
C GLU A 44 -6.73 10.25 -9.76
N GLN A 45 -6.85 11.56 -9.49
CA GLN A 45 -5.94 12.27 -8.57
C GLN A 45 -6.14 11.84 -7.12
N LEU A 46 -7.39 11.62 -6.68
CA LEU A 46 -7.68 11.07 -5.36
C LEU A 46 -7.11 9.66 -5.20
N PHE A 47 -7.26 8.79 -6.22
CA PHE A 47 -6.63 7.47 -6.18
C PHE A 47 -5.11 7.53 -6.20
N ARG A 48 -4.49 8.48 -6.91
CA ARG A 48 -3.04 8.70 -6.82
C ARG A 48 -2.63 9.10 -5.41
N TRP A 49 -3.38 9.99 -4.77
CA TRP A 49 -3.11 10.40 -3.39
C TRP A 49 -3.26 9.23 -2.41
N LEU A 50 -4.33 8.43 -2.53
CA LEU A 50 -4.54 7.23 -1.72
C LEU A 50 -3.40 6.22 -1.88
N ARG A 51 -2.96 5.96 -3.12
CA ARG A 51 -1.81 5.09 -3.40
C ARG A 51 -0.51 5.61 -2.76
N ALA A 52 -0.29 6.93 -2.75
CA ALA A 52 0.86 7.53 -2.07
C ALA A 52 0.74 7.44 -0.53
N ALA A 53 -0.47 7.52 0.01
CA ALA A 53 -0.73 7.35 1.44
C ALA A 53 -0.37 5.92 1.91
N GLU A 54 -0.68 4.89 1.12
CA GLU A 54 -0.28 3.50 1.40
C GLU A 54 1.25 3.36 1.51
N LEU A 55 2.01 3.93 0.57
CA LEU A 55 3.48 3.88 0.63
C LEU A 55 4.03 4.65 1.83
N THR A 56 3.36 5.72 2.26
CA THR A 56 3.73 6.47 3.46
C THR A 56 3.50 5.62 4.72
N CYS A 57 2.38 4.89 4.78
CA CYS A 57 2.08 3.96 5.86
C CYS A 57 3.12 2.83 5.93
N ASP A 58 3.51 2.25 4.78
CA ASP A 58 4.54 1.22 4.70
C ASP A 58 5.90 1.69 5.22
N ARG A 59 6.30 2.92 4.88
CA ARG A 59 7.54 3.53 5.38
C ARG A 59 7.49 3.75 6.89
N ALA A 60 6.36 4.21 7.42
CA ALA A 60 6.16 4.35 8.86
C ALA A 60 6.24 2.99 9.57
N ALA A 61 5.60 1.96 9.01
CA ALA A 61 5.69 0.60 9.54
C ALA A 61 7.14 0.09 9.55
N LEU A 62 7.93 0.38 8.51
CA LEU A 62 9.35 0.00 8.46
C LEU A 62 10.18 0.73 9.53
N LEU A 63 9.94 2.02 9.76
CA LEU A 63 10.66 2.78 10.80
C LEU A 63 10.43 2.18 12.20
N VAL A 64 9.22 1.67 12.46
CA VAL A 64 8.87 1.03 13.73
C VAL A 64 9.41 -0.40 13.81
N ALA A 65 9.19 -1.21 12.78
CA ALA A 65 9.57 -2.63 12.78
C ALA A 65 11.09 -2.83 12.64
N GLN A 66 11.80 -1.88 12.04
CA GLN A 66 13.25 -1.88 11.76
C GLN A 66 13.76 -3.05 10.90
N ASP A 67 12.88 -3.97 10.50
CA ASP A 67 13.15 -5.08 9.61
C ASP A 67 12.16 -5.07 8.43
N PRO A 68 12.63 -4.88 7.17
CA PRO A 68 11.76 -4.91 6.00
C PRO A 68 11.08 -6.25 5.79
N LYS A 69 11.69 -7.38 6.18
CA LYS A 69 11.05 -8.69 6.02
C LYS A 69 9.81 -8.82 6.89
N VAL A 70 9.77 -8.21 8.07
CA VAL A 70 8.58 -8.19 8.93
C VAL A 70 7.43 -7.48 8.24
N VAL A 71 7.64 -6.24 7.77
CA VAL A 71 6.60 -5.45 7.10
C VAL A 71 6.09 -6.15 5.83
N ILE A 72 7.01 -6.69 5.02
CA ILE A 72 6.67 -7.43 3.80
C ILE A 72 5.90 -8.71 4.12
N SER A 73 6.26 -9.42 5.19
CA SER A 73 5.53 -10.63 5.61
C SER A 73 4.08 -10.34 6.01
N VAL A 74 3.85 -9.21 6.68
CA VAL A 74 2.49 -8.75 7.04
C VAL A 74 1.71 -8.43 5.78
N LEU A 75 2.27 -7.64 4.88
CA LEU A 75 1.65 -7.29 3.60
C LEU A 75 1.31 -8.54 2.78
N MET A 76 2.22 -9.50 2.70
CA MET A 76 2.03 -10.78 2.01
C MET A 76 0.91 -11.62 2.64
N LYS A 77 0.88 -11.74 3.98
CA LYS A 77 -0.16 -12.49 4.70
C LYS A 77 -1.54 -11.86 4.55
N LEU A 78 -1.62 -10.52 4.62
CA LEU A 78 -2.87 -9.78 4.40
C LEU A 78 -3.36 -9.93 2.96
N ALA A 79 -2.46 -9.88 1.98
CA ALA A 79 -2.80 -10.10 0.57
C ALA A 79 -3.20 -11.55 0.27
N GLY A 80 -2.60 -12.54 0.95
CA GLY A 80 -2.90 -13.96 0.78
C GLY A 80 -4.26 -14.38 1.32
N GLY A 81 -4.85 -13.61 2.24
CA GLY A 81 -6.26 -13.70 2.65
C GLY A 81 -6.69 -14.95 3.42
N CYS A 82 -5.88 -16.01 3.47
CA CYS A 82 -6.22 -17.29 4.11
C CYS A 82 -5.27 -17.60 5.29
N PRO A 83 -5.73 -17.49 6.55
CA PRO A 83 -4.91 -17.75 7.74
C PRO A 83 -4.29 -19.15 7.76
N SER A 84 -5.01 -20.17 7.29
CA SER A 84 -4.52 -21.55 7.27
C SER A 84 -3.39 -21.78 6.26
N MET A 85 -3.16 -20.84 5.34
CA MET A 85 -2.05 -20.90 4.38
C MET A 85 -0.93 -19.91 4.72
N ALA A 86 -1.05 -19.14 5.81
CA ALA A 86 -0.08 -18.12 6.18
C ALA A 86 1.33 -18.69 6.41
N ASP A 87 1.42 -19.92 6.91
CA ASP A 87 2.69 -20.62 7.19
C ASP A 87 3.37 -21.16 5.92
N GLN A 88 2.64 -21.27 4.81
CA GLN A 88 3.16 -21.74 3.52
C GLN A 88 3.68 -20.60 2.64
N LEU A 89 3.44 -19.34 3.04
CA LEU A 89 3.85 -18.17 2.28
C LEU A 89 5.35 -17.91 2.45
N ASN A 90 6.05 -17.69 1.32
CA ASN A 90 7.48 -17.44 1.29
C ASN A 90 7.78 -15.98 0.92
N VAL A 91 8.34 -15.24 1.88
CA VAL A 91 8.69 -13.81 1.74
C VAL A 91 9.74 -13.59 0.65
N ASP A 92 10.73 -14.48 0.55
CA ASP A 92 11.81 -14.33 -0.43
C ASP A 92 11.29 -14.56 -1.86
N ALA A 93 10.39 -15.54 -2.06
CA ALA A 93 9.72 -15.76 -3.33
C ALA A 93 8.80 -14.58 -3.72
N PHE A 94 8.10 -14.00 -2.75
CA PHE A 94 7.27 -12.81 -2.96
C PHE A 94 8.11 -11.58 -3.37
N LEU A 95 9.30 -11.43 -2.76
CA LEU A 95 10.27 -10.40 -3.14
C LEU A 95 10.88 -10.64 -4.52
N GLU A 96 11.14 -11.89 -4.89
CA GLU A 96 11.59 -12.24 -6.23
C GLU A 96 10.53 -11.91 -7.29
N GLN A 97 9.26 -12.23 -7.01
CA GLN A 97 8.14 -11.80 -7.83
C GLN A 97 8.11 -10.28 -7.96
N ALA A 98 8.29 -9.55 -6.86
CA ALA A 98 8.34 -8.09 -6.84
C ALA A 98 9.43 -7.49 -7.73
N ARG A 99 10.64 -8.05 -7.70
CA ARG A 99 11.75 -7.62 -8.56
C ARG A 99 11.53 -7.97 -10.03
N SER A 100 10.86 -9.08 -10.33
CA SER A 100 10.56 -9.49 -11.70
C SER A 100 9.45 -8.64 -12.36
N TYR A 101 8.63 -7.96 -11.56
CA TYR A 101 7.44 -7.26 -12.02
C TYR A 101 7.74 -6.05 -12.95
N ASP A 102 8.88 -5.37 -12.78
CA ASP A 102 9.28 -4.24 -13.65
C ASP A 102 9.42 -4.61 -15.13
N LYS A 103 9.80 -5.87 -15.40
CA LYS A 103 9.90 -6.40 -16.77
C LYS A 103 8.52 -6.59 -17.41
N ALA A 104 7.47 -6.74 -16.60
CA ALA A 104 6.09 -6.92 -17.06
C ALA A 104 5.31 -5.60 -17.13
N SER A 105 5.54 -4.65 -16.20
CA SER A 105 4.84 -3.36 -16.14
C SER A 105 5.28 -2.34 -17.20
N SER A 106 6.37 -2.62 -17.92
CA SER A 106 6.82 -1.80 -19.06
C SER A 106 5.88 -1.91 -20.27
N SER A 107 4.90 -2.82 -20.23
CA SER A 107 3.84 -2.93 -21.25
C SER A 107 2.67 -1.98 -20.97
N PRO A 108 2.11 -1.29 -21.99
CA PRO A 108 0.97 -0.36 -21.82
C PRO A 108 -0.25 -0.95 -21.11
N VAL A 109 -0.48 -2.25 -21.25
CA VAL A 109 -1.59 -3.01 -20.64
C VAL A 109 -1.40 -3.18 -19.13
N GLY A 110 -0.17 -3.39 -18.65
CA GLY A 110 0.11 -3.55 -17.22
C GLY A 110 -0.16 -2.27 -16.42
N ASN A 111 0.14 -1.11 -17.02
CA ASN A 111 -0.17 0.19 -16.44
C ASN A 111 -1.68 0.48 -16.41
N ALA A 112 -2.45 -0.02 -17.38
CA ALA A 112 -3.90 0.13 -17.42
C ALA A 112 -4.62 -0.69 -16.32
N GLN A 113 -4.13 -1.90 -16.03
CA GLN A 113 -4.73 -2.76 -14.99
C GLN A 113 -4.54 -2.20 -13.57
N THR A 114 -3.47 -1.44 -13.32
CA THR A 114 -3.19 -0.87 -11.99
C THR A 114 -3.97 0.43 -11.73
N ARG A 115 -4.45 1.10 -12.79
CA ARG A 115 -5.13 2.40 -12.70
C ARG A 115 -6.45 2.35 -11.92
N GLN A 116 -7.19 1.26 -12.06
CA GLN A 116 -8.50 1.06 -11.44
C GLN A 116 -8.42 0.53 -9.99
N LEU A 117 -7.21 0.29 -9.47
CA LEU A 117 -7.03 -0.20 -8.10
C LEU A 117 -6.90 0.98 -7.13
N SER A 118 -7.69 0.93 -6.05
CA SER A 118 -7.62 1.88 -4.93
C SER A 118 -6.30 1.77 -4.15
N HIS A 119 -5.75 0.56 -4.07
CA HIS A 119 -4.46 0.28 -3.44
C HIS A 119 -3.44 -0.21 -4.48
N PRO A 120 -2.14 0.14 -4.36
CA PRO A 120 -1.12 -0.44 -5.23
C PRO A 120 -1.05 -1.95 -5.02
N LEU A 121 -0.67 -2.68 -6.06
CA LEU A 121 -0.49 -4.13 -5.96
C LEU A 121 0.48 -4.47 -4.81
N PRO A 122 0.17 -5.46 -3.96
CA PRO A 122 1.01 -5.82 -2.82
C PRO A 122 2.48 -6.08 -3.19
N VAL A 123 2.70 -6.66 -4.37
CA VAL A 123 4.02 -6.92 -4.95
C VAL A 123 4.82 -5.63 -5.20
N LEU A 124 4.18 -4.56 -5.67
CA LEU A 124 4.84 -3.26 -5.88
C LEU A 124 5.18 -2.56 -4.56
N ARG A 125 4.29 -2.65 -3.57
CA ARG A 125 4.52 -2.11 -2.22
C ARG A 125 5.70 -2.81 -1.55
N ALA A 126 5.78 -4.14 -1.66
CA ALA A 126 6.90 -4.92 -1.13
C ALA A 126 8.24 -4.49 -1.75
N ARG A 127 8.25 -4.22 -3.06
CA ARG A 127 9.44 -3.66 -3.72
C ARG A 127 9.83 -2.29 -3.16
N GLU A 128 8.88 -1.37 -3.04
CA GLU A 128 9.15 -0.03 -2.51
C GLU A 128 9.71 -0.07 -1.07
N ILE A 129 9.18 -0.96 -0.22
CA ILE A 129 9.72 -1.19 1.14
C ILE A 129 11.17 -1.70 1.06
N ASP A 130 11.42 -2.69 0.21
CA ASP A 130 12.73 -3.31 0.02
C ASP A 130 13.76 -2.30 -0.52
N GLU A 131 13.38 -1.44 -1.47
CA GLU A 131 14.22 -0.39 -2.02
C GLU A 131 14.47 0.73 -1.00
N TRP A 132 13.42 1.23 -0.36
CA TRP A 132 13.53 2.32 0.61
C TRP A 132 14.36 1.92 1.84
N SER A 133 14.27 0.67 2.29
CA SER A 133 15.10 0.15 3.41
C SER A 133 16.61 0.22 3.12
N ARG A 134 17.01 0.19 1.84
CA ARG A 134 18.41 0.29 1.42
C ARG A 134 18.85 1.73 1.11
N SER A 135 17.91 2.66 1.06
CA SER A 135 18.13 4.05 0.69
C SER A 135 18.96 4.83 1.73
N ASN A 136 19.60 5.92 1.29
CA ASN A 136 20.34 6.80 2.20
C ASN A 136 19.37 7.63 3.06
N GLU A 137 18.18 7.91 2.54
CA GLU A 137 17.09 8.61 3.20
C GLU A 137 16.67 7.87 4.47
N TYR A 138 16.40 6.57 4.37
CA TYR A 138 16.08 5.71 5.52
C TYR A 138 17.21 5.72 6.56
N ARG A 139 18.46 5.53 6.11
CA ARG A 139 19.64 5.57 7.00
C ARG A 139 19.81 6.92 7.69
N SER A 140 19.53 8.02 7.00
CA SER A 140 19.64 9.37 7.54
C SER A 140 18.60 9.65 8.63
N LEU A 141 17.38 9.13 8.49
CA LEU A 141 16.33 9.23 9.50
C LEU A 141 16.75 8.56 10.81
N PHE A 142 17.31 7.35 10.72
CA PHE A 142 17.84 6.64 11.88
C PHE A 142 18.99 7.39 12.56
N LYS A 143 19.96 7.89 11.77
CA LYS A 143 21.08 8.67 12.33
C LYS A 143 20.59 9.91 13.10
N ARG A 144 19.60 10.64 12.56
CA ARG A 144 19.01 11.80 13.24
C ARG A 144 18.31 11.43 14.54
N ALA A 145 17.52 10.35 14.54
CA ALA A 145 16.84 9.86 15.74
C ALA A 145 17.84 9.51 16.85
N THR A 146 18.95 8.84 16.52
CA THR A 146 20.01 8.53 17.48
C THR A 146 20.66 9.79 18.06
N GLN A 147 20.89 10.82 17.23
CA GLN A 147 21.47 12.10 17.70
C GLN A 147 20.52 12.84 18.64
N MET A 148 19.22 12.86 18.36
CA MET A 148 18.22 13.49 19.24
C MET A 148 18.17 12.83 20.63
N ASN A 149 18.21 11.50 20.68
CA ASN A 149 18.23 10.75 21.94
C ASN A 149 19.48 11.02 22.78
N VAL A 150 20.59 11.42 22.17
CA VAL A 150 21.81 11.81 22.90
C VAL A 150 21.64 13.22 23.48
N VAL A 151 21.04 14.15 22.73
CA VAL A 151 20.80 15.53 23.18
C VAL A 151 19.79 15.59 24.34
N GLU A 152 18.74 14.78 24.32
CA GLU A 152 17.77 14.71 25.43
C GLU A 152 18.32 14.09 26.71
N LYS A 153 19.44 13.36 26.63
CA LYS A 153 20.07 12.69 27.77
C LYS A 153 21.22 13.49 28.42
N VAL A 154 21.51 14.68 27.91
CA VAL A 154 22.51 15.63 28.45
C VAL A 154 21.79 16.76 29.16
#